data_AF-K0IL36-F1
#
_entry.id   AF-K0IL36-F1
#
_cell.length_a   1.000
_cell.length_b   1.000
_cell.length_c   1.000
_cell.angle_alpha   90.00
_cell.angle_beta   90.00
_cell.angle_gamma   90.00
#
_symmetry.space_group_name_H-M   'P 1'
#
loop_
_entity.id
_entity.type
_entity.pdbx_description
1 polymer ?
#
loop_
_entity_poly.entity_id
_entity_poly.type
_entity_poly.pdbx_seq_one_letter_code
_entity_poly.pdbx_strand_id
1 'polypeptide(L)'
;MRRPVPIVDYNSPDSQKAIEILRGKSIEFVEYDISKFETSCCGELSITIAPSVFAPEGFFKGLEWVVQYASSERKGDLPLEESESVYW
;
A
#
# COMPACT_ATOMS: atom_id res chain seq x y z
N MET A 1 11.26 3.59 9.33
CA MET A 1 10.33 2.69 8.60
C MET A 1 9.82 3.39 7.35
N ARG A 2 9.76 2.70 6.19
CA ARG A 2 9.13 3.26 4.99
C ARG A 2 7.62 3.20 5.16
N ARG A 3 6.92 4.28 4.82
CA ARG A 3 5.45 4.33 4.91
C ARG A 3 4.84 3.45 3.82
N PRO A 4 3.81 2.64 4.13
CA PRO A 4 3.04 1.95 3.10
C PRO A 4 2.41 2.94 2.13
N VAL A 5 2.26 2.50 0.89
CA VAL A 5 1.63 3.22 -0.21
C VAL A 5 0.35 2.48 -0.60
N PRO A 6 -0.81 2.85 -0.03
CA PRO A 6 -2.09 2.38 -0.53
C PRO A 6 -2.35 2.96 -1.92
N ILE A 7 -2.62 2.08 -2.87
CA ILE A 7 -3.07 2.41 -4.21
C ILE A 7 -4.60 2.29 -4.20
N VAL A 8 -5.27 3.39 -4.51
CA VAL A 8 -6.71 3.56 -4.30
C VAL A 8 -7.38 4.10 -5.57
N ASP A 9 -8.64 3.73 -5.75
CA ASP A 9 -9.55 4.36 -6.70
C ASP A 9 -10.60 5.12 -5.89
N TYR A 10 -10.62 6.45 -5.97
CA TYR A 10 -11.58 7.26 -5.21
C TYR A 10 -13.05 6.98 -5.54
N ASN A 11 -13.33 6.44 -6.73
CA ASN A 11 -14.69 6.05 -7.14
C ASN A 11 -15.09 4.67 -6.59
N SER A 12 -14.14 3.91 -6.01
CA SER A 12 -14.38 2.58 -5.46
C SER A 12 -14.69 2.64 -3.95
N PRO A 13 -15.85 2.12 -3.51
CA PRO A 13 -16.19 2.06 -2.08
C PRO A 13 -15.20 1.20 -1.28
N ASP A 14 -14.62 0.18 -1.90
CA ASP A 14 -13.61 -0.68 -1.27
C ASP A 14 -12.33 0.09 -0.96
N SER A 15 -11.94 1.03 -1.83
CA SER A 15 -10.77 1.89 -1.59
C SER A 15 -11.01 2.88 -0.45
N GLN A 16 -12.22 3.45 -0.36
CA GLN A 16 -12.59 4.31 0.76
C GLN A 16 -12.52 3.54 2.09
N LYS A 17 -13.07 2.33 2.12
CA LYS A 17 -13.02 1.44 3.29
C LYS A 17 -11.59 1.04 3.66
N ALA A 18 -10.74 0.76 2.67
CA ALA A 18 -9.33 0.46 2.89
C ALA A 18 -8.60 1.63 3.59
N ILE A 19 -8.82 2.87 3.15
CA ILE A 19 -8.26 4.08 3.78
C ILE A 19 -8.74 4.22 5.23
N GLU A 20 -10.04 4.03 5.48
CA GLU A 20 -10.62 4.11 6.82
C GLU A 20 -10.01 3.09 7.78
N ILE A 21 -9.80 1.86 7.32
CA ILE A 21 -9.15 0.81 8.12
C ILE A 21 -7.72 1.21 8.49
N LEU A 22 -6.94 1.71 7.52
CA LEU A 22 -5.57 2.14 7.78
C LEU A 22 -5.53 3.32 8.76
N ARG A 23 -6.41 4.32 8.58
CA ARG A 23 -6.53 5.47 9.50
C ARG A 23 -6.99 5.04 10.90
N GLY A 24 -7.97 4.13 10.99
CA GLY A 24 -8.49 3.61 12.26
C GLY A 24 -7.46 2.80 13.06
N LYS A 25 -6.40 2.32 12.39
CA LYS A 25 -5.25 1.64 13.01
C LYS A 25 -4.05 2.56 13.26
N SER A 26 -4.21 3.88 13.08
CA SER A 26 -3.14 4.88 13.21
C SER A 26 -1.91 4.57 12.35
N ILE A 27 -2.14 3.99 11.18
CA ILE A 27 -1.10 3.69 10.20
C ILE A 27 -0.82 4.96 9.42
N GLU A 28 0.41 5.48 9.49
CA GLU A 28 0.84 6.52 8.56
C GLU A 28 1.11 5.90 7.17
N PHE A 29 0.54 6.50 6.13
CA PHE A 29 0.68 6.03 4.75
C PHE A 29 0.83 7.20 3.77
N VAL A 30 1.30 6.90 2.55
CA VAL A 30 1.33 7.85 1.43
C VAL A 30 0.37 7.35 0.36
N GLU A 31 -0.73 8.04 0.17
CA GLU A 31 -1.80 7.61 -0.73
C GLU A 31 -1.43 7.83 -2.20
N TYR A 32 -1.74 6.85 -3.05
CA TYR A 32 -1.57 6.93 -4.50
C TYR A 32 -2.88 6.64 -5.21
N ASP A 33 -3.35 7.60 -6.00
CA ASP A 33 -4.55 7.47 -6.82
C ASP A 33 -4.23 6.69 -8.11
N ILE A 34 -4.94 5.59 -8.34
CA ILE A 34 -4.73 4.73 -9.49
C ILE A 34 -4.98 5.45 -10.83
N SER A 35 -5.84 6.47 -10.86
CA SER A 35 -6.10 7.26 -12.08
C SER A 35 -4.84 7.96 -12.61
N LYS A 36 -3.85 8.21 -11.72
CA LYS A 36 -2.56 8.79 -12.10
C LYS A 36 -1.65 7.82 -12.85
N PHE A 37 -1.89 6.49 -12.76
CA PHE A 37 -1.16 5.52 -13.58
C PHE A 37 -1.45 5.68 -15.07
N GLU A 38 -2.66 6.08 -15.45
CA GLU A 38 -3.01 6.32 -16.86
C GLU A 38 -2.18 7.47 -17.46
N THR A 39 -1.72 8.39 -16.62
CA THR A 39 -1.00 9.60 -17.03
C THR A 39 0.52 9.50 -16.91
N SER A 40 1.06 8.49 -16.21
CA SER A 40 2.49 8.42 -15.92
C SER A 40 3.12 7.06 -16.24
N CYS A 41 3.98 7.08 -17.26
CA CYS A 41 5.20 6.30 -17.42
C CYS A 41 5.15 4.87 -18.01
N CYS A 42 4.06 4.12 -17.93
CA CYS A 42 4.04 2.74 -18.46
C CYS A 42 2.66 2.40 -19.04
N GLY A 43 2.53 2.44 -20.36
CA GLY A 43 1.31 2.01 -21.04
C GLY A 43 0.88 0.62 -20.57
N GLU A 44 -0.37 0.53 -20.10
CA GLU A 44 -1.05 -0.73 -19.77
C GLU A 44 -0.36 -1.62 -18.72
N LEU A 45 0.02 -1.08 -17.55
CA LEU A 45 0.18 -1.92 -16.35
C LEU A 45 -1.20 -2.22 -15.73
N SER A 46 -1.97 -3.08 -16.41
CA SER A 46 -3.23 -3.68 -15.95
C SER A 46 -3.09 -4.58 -14.70
N ILE A 47 -1.92 -4.62 -14.07
CA ILE A 47 -1.59 -5.51 -12.94
C ILE A 47 -1.79 -4.88 -11.56
N THR A 48 -1.97 -3.56 -11.50
CA THR A 48 -2.19 -2.82 -10.25
C THR A 48 -3.69 -2.68 -10.06
N ILE A 49 -4.25 -3.45 -9.13
CA ILE A 49 -5.68 -3.44 -8.80
C ILE A 49 -5.87 -2.60 -7.53
N ALA A 50 -6.80 -1.66 -7.54
CA ALA A 50 -7.21 -0.93 -6.35
C ALA A 50 -8.40 -1.62 -5.64
N PRO A 51 -8.47 -1.63 -4.30
CA PRO A 51 -7.43 -1.16 -3.39
C PRO A 51 -6.26 -2.14 -3.30
N SER A 52 -5.04 -1.63 -3.20
CA SER A 52 -3.87 -2.43 -2.83
C SER A 52 -2.95 -1.63 -1.91
N VAL A 53 -2.05 -2.30 -1.19
CA VAL A 53 -1.04 -1.65 -0.35
C VAL A 53 0.33 -2.18 -0.72
N PHE A 54 1.23 -1.26 -1.08
CA PHE A 54 2.64 -1.54 -1.25
C PHE A 54 3.39 -1.14 0.03
N ALA A 55 4.01 -2.11 0.70
CA ALA A 55 4.71 -1.90 1.95
C ALA A 55 6.03 -2.68 1.96
N PRO A 56 6.98 -2.38 2.88
CA PRO A 56 8.22 -3.14 3.00
C PRO A 56 8.02 -4.64 3.18
N GLU A 57 6.90 -5.04 3.76
CA GLU A 57 6.52 -6.43 4.01
C GLU A 57 5.98 -7.15 2.77
N GLY A 58 5.61 -6.41 1.71
CA GLY A 58 5.10 -6.96 0.46
C GLY A 58 4.00 -6.13 -0.21
N PHE A 59 3.37 -6.73 -1.23
CA PHE A 59 2.26 -6.12 -1.96
C PHE A 59 0.95 -6.85 -1.69
N PHE A 60 -0.02 -6.14 -1.13
CA PHE A 60 -1.30 -6.67 -0.68
C PHE A 60 -2.40 -6.21 -1.63
N LYS A 61 -2.98 -7.11 -2.43
CA LYS A 61 -3.96 -6.76 -3.48
C LYS A 61 -5.39 -7.06 -3.03
N GLY A 62 -6.29 -6.09 -3.10
CA GLY A 62 -7.69 -6.22 -2.71
C GLY A 62 -7.94 -5.93 -1.22
N LEU A 63 -9.18 -5.57 -0.90
CA LEU A 63 -9.58 -5.09 0.43
C LEU A 63 -9.27 -6.10 1.55
N GLU A 64 -9.48 -7.40 1.31
CA GLU A 64 -9.19 -8.46 2.28
C GLU A 64 -7.73 -8.45 2.73
N TRP A 65 -6.80 -8.34 1.78
CA TRP A 65 -5.38 -8.31 2.05
C TRP A 65 -4.94 -6.99 2.70
N VAL A 66 -5.64 -5.88 2.42
CA VAL A 66 -5.45 -4.62 3.15
C VAL A 66 -5.87 -4.75 4.61
N VAL A 67 -6.99 -5.42 4.88
CA VAL A 67 -7.45 -5.70 6.26
C VAL A 67 -6.41 -6.56 6.99
N GLN A 68 -5.88 -7.58 6.33
CA GLN A 68 -4.84 -8.42 6.91
C GLN A 68 -3.55 -7.64 7.19
N TYR A 69 -3.12 -6.79 6.25
CA TYR A 69 -1.99 -5.89 6.46
C TYR A 69 -2.20 -4.96 7.66
N ALA A 70 -3.39 -4.37 7.79
CA ALA A 70 -3.74 -3.49 8.90
C ALA A 70 -3.89 -4.20 10.25
N SER A 71 -4.15 -5.51 10.22
CA SER A 71 -4.29 -6.37 11.41
C SER A 71 -2.99 -7.04 11.82
N SER A 72 -1.98 -7.07 10.93
CA SER A 72 -0.67 -7.62 11.23
C SER A 72 -0.02 -6.73 12.29
N GLU A 73 0.37 -7.31 13.43
CA GLU A 73 1.13 -6.59 14.46
C GLU A 73 2.45 -6.14 13.84
N ARG A 74 2.50 -4.87 13.43
CA ARG A 74 3.76 -4.24 13.05
C ARG A 74 4.55 -4.09 14.33
N LYS A 75 5.39 -5.07 14.61
CA LYS A 75 6.46 -4.92 15.59
C LYS A 75 7.33 -3.76 15.11
N GLY A 76 7.05 -2.57 15.62
CA GLY A 76 7.95 -1.44 15.62
C GLY A 76 9.13 -1.77 16.50
N ASP A 77 10.02 -2.64 16.01
CA ASP A 77 11.39 -2.93 16.45
C ASP A 77 11.81 -4.25 15.77
N LEU A 78 12.17 -4.16 14.50
CA LEU A 78 13.12 -5.12 13.91
C LEU A 78 14.43 -4.35 13.80
N PRO A 79 15.55 -4.89 14.32
CA PRO A 79 16.85 -4.26 14.14
C PRO A 79 17.08 -4.06 12.64
N LEU A 80 17.59 -2.88 12.27
CA LEU A 80 18.22 -2.65 10.99
C LEU A 80 19.36 -3.68 10.85
N GLU A 81 19.08 -4.87 10.36
CA GLU A 81 20.08 -5.62 9.62
C GLU A 81 20.25 -4.88 8.29
N GLU A 82 21.40 -4.23 8.18
CA GLU A 82 21.91 -3.58 6.98
C GLU A 82 21.96 -4.62 5.85
N SER A 83 20.84 -4.80 5.14
CA SER A 83 20.84 -5.61 3.93
C SER A 83 21.36 -4.75 2.80
N GLU A 84 22.63 -4.96 2.50
CA GLU A 84 23.40 -4.28 1.47
C GLU A 84 22.70 -4.32 0.10
N SER A 85 22.68 -3.14 -0.54
CA SER A 85 22.54 -2.92 -1.98
C SER A 85 21.29 -3.46 -2.69
N VAL A 86 20.37 -2.56 -3.03
CA VAL A 86 19.69 -2.60 -4.32
C VAL A 86 19.78 -1.20 -4.91
N TYR A 87 20.53 -1.07 -6.01
CA TYR A 87 20.67 0.17 -6.76
C TYR A 87 19.32 0.56 -7.36
N TRP A 88 19.04 1.87 -7.29
CA TRP A 88 17.86 2.53 -7.86
C TRP A 88 17.75 2.35 -9.37
#